data_AF-A0A455UMI0-F1
#
_entry.id   AF-A0A455UMI0-F1
#
_cell.length_a   1.000
_cell.length_b   1.000
_cell.length_c   1.000
_cell.angle_alpha   90.00
_cell.angle_beta   90.00
_cell.angle_gamma   90.00
#
_symmetry.space_group_name_H-M   'P 1'
#
loop_
_entity.id
_entity.type
_entity.pdbx_description
1 polymer ?
#
loop_
_entity_poly.entity_id
_entity_poly.type
_entity_poly.pdbx_seq_one_letter_code
_entity_poly.pdbx_strand_id
1 'polypeptide(L)'
;MEWKEPEEATDAEYDLSLDNGRILEQFQGANQTGRSQGIWDQAPHGFVEVSPELAAERGIKEGTWVRITSRRGSIDFPALITDRVAGKTLFMPIHFGKPE
;
A
#
# COMPACT_ATOMS: atom_id res chain seq x y z
N MET A 1 -15.98 -19.16 20.44
CA MET A 1 -15.57 -18.71 19.09
C MET A 1 -14.22 -19.32 18.85
N GLU A 2 -14.06 -20.10 17.78
CA GLU A 2 -12.76 -20.67 17.42
C GLU A 2 -12.06 -19.70 16.47
N TRP A 3 -10.81 -19.38 16.75
CA TRP A 3 -10.01 -18.52 15.88
C TRP A 3 -9.74 -19.24 14.55
N LYS A 4 -9.71 -18.49 13.45
CA LYS A 4 -9.40 -19.00 12.11
C LYS A 4 -8.36 -18.13 11.45
N GLU A 5 -7.51 -18.79 10.66
CA GLU A 5 -6.54 -18.13 9.80
C GLU A 5 -7.21 -17.33 8.68
N PRO A 6 -6.52 -16.32 8.11
CA PRO A 6 -6.96 -15.67 6.89
C PRO A 6 -7.21 -16.69 5.76
N GLU A 7 -8.22 -16.45 4.94
CA GLU A 7 -8.50 -17.32 3.79
C GLU A 7 -7.36 -17.35 2.78
N GLU A 8 -6.55 -16.30 2.73
CA GLU A 8 -5.39 -16.18 1.85
C GLU A 8 -4.11 -15.95 2.67
N ALA A 9 -3.31 -16.99 2.82
CA ALA A 9 -1.98 -16.93 3.39
C ALA A 9 -0.90 -16.63 2.33
N THR A 10 0.25 -16.16 2.79
CA THR A 10 1.46 -16.04 1.98
C THR A 10 1.99 -17.41 1.58
N ASP A 11 2.59 -17.52 0.41
CA ASP A 11 3.25 -18.73 -0.07
C ASP A 11 4.58 -18.41 -0.79
N ALA A 12 5.14 -19.39 -1.50
CA ALA A 12 6.42 -19.21 -2.19
C ALA A 12 6.35 -18.24 -3.38
N GLU A 13 5.17 -18.04 -3.98
CA GLU A 13 4.96 -17.10 -5.09
C GLU A 13 4.57 -15.71 -4.57
N TYR A 14 3.74 -15.66 -3.52
CA TYR A 14 3.28 -14.44 -2.86
C TYR A 14 3.76 -14.41 -1.41
N ASP A 15 5.03 -14.02 -1.22
CA ASP A 15 5.69 -14.13 0.08
C ASP A 15 5.53 -12.90 0.99
N LEU A 16 4.70 -11.93 0.59
CA LEU A 16 4.40 -10.71 1.32
C LEU A 16 2.90 -10.63 1.66
N SER A 17 2.59 -10.11 2.84
CA SER A 17 1.22 -9.72 3.21
C SER A 17 0.98 -8.26 2.85
N LEU A 18 -0.26 -7.93 2.45
CA LEU A 18 -0.66 -6.56 2.16
C LEU A 18 -1.89 -6.21 2.98
N ASP A 19 -1.73 -5.25 3.88
CA ASP A 19 -2.84 -4.56 4.51
C ASP A 19 -3.23 -3.32 3.71
N ASN A 20 -4.50 -2.97 3.76
CA ASN A 20 -4.99 -1.74 3.19
C ASN A 20 -5.79 -0.94 4.21
N GLY A 21 -5.88 0.37 3.97
CA GLY A 21 -6.58 1.24 4.91
C GLY A 21 -6.71 2.65 4.40
N ARG A 22 -6.69 3.60 5.35
CA ARG A 22 -6.97 5.01 5.08
C ARG A 22 -5.86 5.89 5.61
N ILE A 23 -5.68 7.04 4.97
CA ILE A 23 -4.88 8.16 5.46
C ILE A 23 -5.82 9.25 5.99
N LEU A 24 -5.27 10.15 6.79
CA LEU A 24 -6.03 11.22 7.46
C LEU A 24 -6.69 12.16 6.44
N GLU A 25 -5.99 12.45 5.36
CA GLU A 25 -6.32 13.47 4.37
C GLU A 25 -7.56 13.09 3.54
N GLN A 26 -7.83 11.79 3.36
CA GLN A 26 -8.81 11.31 2.39
C GLN A 26 -9.93 10.49 3.02
N PHE A 27 -11.17 10.76 2.58
CA PHE A 27 -12.34 10.01 3.03
C PHE A 27 -12.79 8.99 1.97
N GLN A 28 -12.74 7.70 2.32
CA GLN A 28 -13.14 6.58 1.46
C GLN A 28 -12.51 6.69 0.06
N GLY A 29 -13.23 6.45 -1.03
CA GLY A 29 -12.69 6.61 -2.39
C GLY A 29 -12.42 8.06 -2.84
N ALA A 30 -12.12 8.98 -1.92
CA ALA A 30 -11.85 10.41 -2.17
C ALA A 30 -12.96 11.19 -2.90
N ASN A 31 -14.17 10.65 -3.05
CA ASN A 31 -15.28 11.27 -3.77
C ASN A 31 -15.70 12.66 -3.23
N GLN A 32 -15.43 12.92 -1.95
CA GLN A 32 -15.71 14.20 -1.29
C GLN A 32 -14.41 15.02 -1.11
N THR A 33 -13.43 14.44 -0.42
CA THR A 33 -12.17 15.12 -0.06
C THR A 33 -11.30 15.43 -1.27
N GLY A 34 -11.31 14.59 -2.31
CA GLY A 34 -10.55 14.82 -3.55
C GLY A 34 -11.07 15.97 -4.42
N ARG A 35 -12.26 16.52 -4.13
CA ARG A 35 -12.77 17.73 -4.81
C ARG A 35 -12.19 19.02 -4.24
N SER A 36 -11.62 18.97 -3.05
CA SER A 36 -10.99 20.13 -2.41
C SER A 36 -9.52 20.13 -2.76
N GLN A 37 -9.08 21.10 -3.56
CA GLN A 37 -7.67 21.22 -3.97
C GLN A 37 -6.74 21.23 -2.74
N GLY A 38 -7.08 22.02 -1.72
CA GLY A 38 -6.25 22.13 -0.52
C GLY A 38 -6.11 20.81 0.26
N ILE A 39 -7.13 19.94 0.22
CA ILE A 39 -7.06 18.60 0.85
C ILE A 39 -6.30 17.62 -0.05
N TRP A 40 -6.56 17.66 -1.36
CA TRP A 40 -5.86 16.81 -2.33
C TRP A 40 -4.35 17.04 -2.32
N ASP A 41 -3.92 18.30 -2.23
CA ASP A 41 -2.50 18.68 -2.22
C ASP A 41 -1.74 18.14 -1.00
N GLN A 42 -2.41 17.74 0.08
CA GLN A 42 -1.77 17.13 1.25
C GLN A 42 -1.32 15.67 0.99
N ALA A 43 -1.98 14.97 0.07
CA ALA A 43 -1.65 13.60 -0.32
C ALA A 43 -2.00 13.37 -1.80
N PRO A 44 -1.23 13.94 -2.75
CA PRO A 44 -1.60 14.00 -4.17
C PRO A 44 -1.38 12.69 -4.91
N HIS A 45 -0.61 11.76 -4.34
CA HIS A 45 -0.24 10.50 -4.95
C HIS A 45 -0.38 9.35 -3.96
N GLY A 46 -0.78 8.18 -4.46
CA GLY A 46 -0.72 6.95 -3.67
C GLY A 46 0.71 6.45 -3.54
N PHE A 47 0.89 5.55 -2.58
CA PHE A 47 2.17 4.93 -2.24
C PHE A 47 1.93 3.54 -1.67
N VAL A 48 2.98 2.74 -1.60
CA VAL A 48 3.00 1.52 -0.80
C VAL A 48 4.06 1.65 0.29
N GLU A 49 3.68 1.45 1.54
CA GLU A 49 4.64 1.45 2.64
C GLU A 49 5.42 0.15 2.65
N VAL A 50 6.75 0.27 2.75
CA VAL A 50 7.70 -0.83 2.81
C VAL A 50 8.59 -0.64 4.03
N SER A 51 8.86 -1.70 4.79
CA SER A 51 9.78 -1.63 5.93
C SER A 51 11.22 -1.40 5.45
N PRO A 52 12.09 -0.75 6.25
CA PRO A 52 13.48 -0.54 5.85
C PRO A 52 14.23 -1.87 5.64
N GLU A 53 13.86 -2.90 6.41
CA GLU A 53 14.40 -4.26 6.32
C GLU A 53 14.07 -4.91 4.98
N LEU A 54 12.78 -4.89 4.60
CA LEU A 54 12.33 -5.47 3.33
C LEU A 54 12.85 -4.66 2.14
N ALA A 55 12.92 -3.34 2.27
CA ALA A 55 13.48 -2.48 1.23
C ALA A 55 14.96 -2.82 0.99
N ALA A 56 15.74 -3.02 2.06
CA ALA A 56 17.13 -3.46 1.94
C ALA A 56 17.24 -4.88 1.35
N GLU A 57 16.41 -5.83 1.80
CA GLU A 57 16.36 -7.21 1.27
C GLU A 57 16.09 -7.23 -0.25
N ARG A 58 15.16 -6.39 -0.71
CA ARG A 58 14.70 -6.35 -2.11
C ARG A 58 15.43 -5.32 -2.98
N GLY A 59 16.37 -4.56 -2.41
CA GLY A 59 17.10 -3.50 -3.11
C GLY A 59 16.21 -2.33 -3.55
N ILE A 60 15.10 -2.07 -2.85
CA ILE A 60 14.16 -0.98 -3.13
C ILE A 60 14.69 0.30 -2.51
N LYS A 61 14.64 1.40 -3.25
CA LYS A 61 14.96 2.74 -2.77
C LYS A 61 13.69 3.57 -2.60
N GLU A 62 13.75 4.56 -1.72
CA GLU A 62 12.67 5.54 -1.53
C GLU A 62 12.17 6.11 -2.86
N GLY A 63 10.84 6.15 -3.05
CA GLY A 63 10.19 6.64 -4.26
C GLY A 63 10.29 5.73 -5.49
N THR A 64 10.95 4.56 -5.40
CA THR A 64 11.02 3.62 -6.52
C THR A 64 9.62 3.11 -6.87
N TRP A 65 9.25 3.18 -8.13
CA TRP A 65 8.01 2.57 -8.62
C TRP A 65 8.13 1.06 -8.59
N VAL A 66 7.23 0.42 -7.83
CA VAL A 66 7.16 -1.03 -7.68
C VAL A 66 5.81 -1.53 -8.17
N ARG A 67 5.82 -2.75 -8.73
CA ARG A 67 4.61 -3.47 -9.09
C ARG A 67 4.23 -4.42 -7.97
N ILE A 68 3.04 -4.23 -7.41
CA ILE A 68 2.46 -5.09 -6.38
C ILE A 68 1.50 -6.04 -7.10
N THR A 69 1.76 -7.34 -7.02
CA THR A 69 0.96 -8.38 -7.68
C THR A 69 0.34 -9.30 -6.65
N SER A 70 -0.95 -9.58 -6.81
CA SER A 70 -1.69 -10.61 -6.08
C SER A 70 -2.23 -11.65 -7.05
N ARG A 71 -2.85 -12.71 -6.53
CA ARG A 71 -3.58 -13.72 -7.32
C ARG A 71 -4.72 -13.13 -8.18
N ARG A 72 -5.16 -11.90 -7.90
CA ARG A 72 -6.28 -11.21 -8.57
C ARG A 72 -5.86 -10.13 -9.56
N GLY A 73 -4.59 -9.73 -9.58
CA GLY A 73 -4.12 -8.64 -10.44
C GLY A 73 -2.94 -7.87 -9.87
N SER A 74 -2.53 -6.83 -10.58
CA SER A 74 -1.38 -5.99 -10.25
C SER A 74 -1.68 -4.50 -10.30
N ILE A 75 -0.91 -3.73 -9.55
CA ILE A 75 -0.94 -2.27 -9.48
C ILE A 75 0.48 -1.72 -9.30
N ASP A 76 0.73 -0.53 -9.83
CA ASP A 76 2.03 0.14 -9.75
C ASP A 76 1.93 1.37 -8.83
N PHE A 77 2.81 1.46 -7.83
CA PHE A 77 2.87 2.58 -6.89
C PHE A 77 4.33 2.90 -6.51
N PRO A 78 4.65 4.16 -6.17
CA PRO A 78 5.94 4.49 -5.57
C PRO A 78 6.04 3.88 -4.16
N ALA A 79 7.21 3.32 -3.84
CA ALA A 79 7.52 2.81 -2.51
C ALA A 79 7.82 3.96 -1.55
N LEU A 80 7.19 3.94 -0.38
CA LEU A 80 7.46 4.82 0.76
C LEU A 80 8.13 3.98 1.86
N ILE A 81 9.41 4.19 2.12
CA ILE A 81 10.15 3.41 3.12
C ILE A 81 9.91 4.02 4.50
N THR A 82 9.26 3.26 5.40
CA THR A 82 8.92 3.76 6.74
C THR A 82 9.02 2.67 7.79
N ASP A 83 9.20 3.05 9.05
CA ASP A 83 9.15 2.17 10.22
C ASP A 83 7.72 1.95 10.76
N ARG A 84 6.68 2.43 10.06
CA ARG A 84 5.26 2.19 10.41
C ARG A 84 4.81 0.77 10.09
N VAL A 85 5.44 0.14 9.11
CA VAL A 85 5.27 -1.27 8.75
C VAL A 85 6.56 -2.02 9.03
N ALA A 86 6.45 -3.31 9.33
CA ALA A 86 7.59 -4.14 9.74
C ALA A 86 7.61 -5.49 9.02
N GLY A 87 8.81 -6.07 8.87
CA GLY A 87 8.99 -7.37 8.25
C GLY A 87 8.43 -7.44 6.82
N LYS A 88 7.68 -8.51 6.52
CA LYS A 88 7.11 -8.83 5.20
C LYS A 88 5.67 -8.33 4.99
N THR A 89 5.23 -7.36 5.78
CA THR A 89 3.91 -6.74 5.64
C THR A 89 4.03 -5.38 4.97
N LEU A 90 3.23 -5.16 3.95
CA LEU A 90 3.06 -3.90 3.24
C LEU A 90 1.76 -3.21 3.68
N PHE A 91 1.71 -1.89 3.55
CA PHE A 91 0.47 -1.13 3.69
C PHE A 91 0.20 -0.28 2.45
N MET A 92 -1.06 -0.20 2.03
CA MET A 92 -1.47 0.66 0.92
C MET A 92 -2.83 1.33 1.17
N PRO A 93 -2.94 2.66 1.01
CA PRO A 93 -4.21 3.35 1.15
C PRO A 93 -5.17 3.09 -0.03
N ILE A 94 -6.48 3.02 0.27
CA ILE A 94 -7.54 2.70 -0.71
C ILE A 94 -8.03 3.91 -1.52
N HIS A 95 -7.47 5.09 -1.30
CA HIS A 95 -8.01 6.35 -1.82
C HIS A 95 -7.68 6.60 -3.29
N PHE A 96 -6.65 5.94 -3.80
CA PHE A 96 -6.06 6.22 -5.12
C PHE A 96 -6.49 5.13 -6.10
N GLY A 97 -7.44 5.45 -6.97
CA GLY A 97 -8.10 4.49 -7.87
C GLY A 97 -7.95 4.87 -9.34
N LYS A 98 -7.12 4.08 -10.04
CA LYS A 98 -6.66 4.14 -11.44
C LYS A 98 -6.12 5.51 -11.93
N PRO A 99 -4.84 5.60 -12.32
CA PRO A 99 -4.43 6.65 -13.24
C PRO A 99 -5.30 6.56 -14.50
N GLU A 100 -5.85 7.70 -14.95
CA GLU A 100 -6.40 7.79 -16.32
C GLU A 100 -5.29 7.65 -17.36
#